data_AF-A0A821BQJ8-F1
#
_entry.id   AF-A0A821BQJ8-F1
#
_cell.length_a   1.000
_cell.length_b   1.000
_cell.length_c   1.000
_cell.angle_alpha   90.00
_cell.angle_beta   90.00
_cell.angle_gamma   90.00
#
_symmetry.space_group_name_H-M   'P 1'
#
loop_
_entity.id
_entity.type
_entity.pdbx_description
1 polymer ?
#
loop_
_entity_poly.entity_id
_entity_poly.type
_entity_poly.pdbx_seq_one_letter_code
_entity_poly.pdbx_strand_id
1 'polypeptide(L)'
;ATVEYHKNSAKNLPTVCVTISVNDDELLLRIRDRGGGMPGSLLNKIHDYHFSSNNLSNESSLLSYTDFDDHLYDQLTKRNSQHRMSGYGFGVPTSRAYCEYLNGSLAFETMYGIGTDVYIRLGLLTSENRIVRL
;
A
#
# COMPACT_ATOMS: atom_id res chain seq x y z
N ALA A 1 8.13 5.18 2.38
CA ALA A 1 7.65 6.42 1.74
C ALA A 1 8.15 7.67 2.46
N THR A 2 7.42 8.28 3.41
CA THR A 2 7.79 9.59 4.00
C THR A 2 9.21 9.67 4.56
N VAL A 3 9.61 8.72 5.41
CA VAL A 3 10.96 8.70 6.00
C VAL A 3 12.04 8.60 4.91
N GLU A 4 11.81 7.79 3.89
CA GLU A 4 12.78 7.56 2.80
C GLU A 4 12.90 8.76 1.87
N TYR A 5 11.81 9.47 1.63
CA TYR A 5 11.77 10.67 0.81
C TYR A 5 12.44 11.87 1.52
N HIS A 6 12.31 11.96 2.86
CA HIS A 6 12.86 13.04 3.68
C HIS A 6 14.18 12.68 4.39
N LYS A 7 15.01 11.78 3.84
CA LYS A 7 16.29 11.34 4.45
C LYS A 7 17.20 12.49 4.90
N ASN A 8 17.24 13.57 4.13
CA ASN A 8 18.07 14.76 4.41
C ASN A 8 17.49 15.67 5.51
N SER A 9 16.26 15.43 5.95
CA SER A 9 15.54 16.23 6.95
C SER A 9 14.90 15.34 8.02
N ALA A 10 15.62 14.29 8.45
CA ALA A 10 15.13 13.30 9.41
C ALA A 10 14.63 13.85 10.75
N LYS A 11 15.07 15.07 11.15
CA LYS A 11 14.60 15.73 12.37
C LYS A 11 13.18 16.30 12.25
N ASN A 12 12.72 16.63 11.04
CA ASN A 12 11.44 17.28 10.77
C ASN A 12 10.69 16.53 9.67
N LEU A 13 10.13 15.37 10.03
CA LEU A 13 9.30 14.60 9.11
C LEU A 13 7.88 15.18 9.05
N PRO A 14 7.28 15.34 7.85
CA PRO A 14 5.90 15.74 7.75
C PRO A 14 4.98 14.65 8.32
N THR A 15 3.88 15.08 8.95
CA THR A 15 2.91 14.18 9.56
C THR A 15 2.09 13.45 8.49
N VAL A 16 1.75 12.20 8.79
CA VAL A 16 0.71 11.46 8.03
C VAL A 16 -0.64 11.94 8.55
N CYS A 17 -1.50 12.41 7.65
CA CYS A 17 -2.80 12.96 8.01
C CYS A 17 -3.88 11.92 7.70
N VAL A 18 -4.65 11.53 8.73
CA VAL A 18 -5.81 10.64 8.58
C VAL A 18 -7.08 11.47 8.74
N THR A 19 -7.99 11.37 7.78
CA THR A 19 -9.35 11.93 7.87
C THR A 19 -10.32 10.77 7.94
N ILE A 20 -11.25 10.81 8.90
CA ILE A 20 -12.28 9.78 9.07
C ILE A 20 -13.62 10.45 8.81
N SER A 21 -14.46 9.82 8.00
CA SER A 21 -15.84 10.22 7.76
C SER A 21 -16.73 9.00 7.91
N VAL A 22 -17.85 9.15 8.59
CA VAL A 22 -18.81 8.07 8.80
C VAL A 22 -20.17 8.56 8.33
N ASN A 23 -20.76 7.81 7.41
CA ASN A 23 -22.13 7.96 6.97
C ASN A 23 -22.94 6.77 7.53
N ASP A 24 -24.26 6.77 7.36
CA ASP A 24 -25.11 5.70 7.89
C ASP A 24 -24.80 4.32 7.29
N ASP A 25 -24.31 4.29 6.04
CA ASP A 25 -24.04 3.06 5.28
C ASP A 25 -22.54 2.78 5.03
N GLU A 26 -21.65 3.76 5.26
CA GLU A 26 -20.22 3.61 4.94
C GLU A 26 -19.28 4.32 5.92
N LEU A 27 -18.13 3.69 6.16
CA LEU A 27 -16.96 4.27 6.84
C LEU A 27 -15.90 4.61 5.78
N LEU A 28 -15.49 5.87 5.73
CA LEU A 28 -14.42 6.33 4.85
C LEU A 28 -13.20 6.78 5.66
N LEU A 29 -12.03 6.27 5.28
CA LEU A 29 -10.75 6.74 5.78
C LEU A 29 -9.95 7.29 4.61
N ARG A 30 -9.45 8.51 4.76
CA ARG A 30 -8.45 9.08 3.87
C ARG A 30 -7.12 9.20 4.60
N ILE A 31 -6.12 8.44 4.16
CA ILE A 31 -4.77 8.48 4.70
C ILE A 31 -3.89 9.24 3.72
N ARG A 32 -3.22 10.30 4.17
CA ARG A 32 -2.40 11.17 3.32
C ARG A 32 -0.98 11.22 3.82
N ASP A 33 -0.04 10.97 2.93
CA ASP A 33 1.38 11.11 3.23
C ASP A 33 2.02 12.29 2.46
N ARG A 34 3.30 12.53 2.76
CA ARG A 34 4.17 13.44 2.00
C ARG A 34 5.43 12.70 1.58
N GLY A 35 5.24 11.49 1.06
CA GLY A 35 6.29 10.55 0.70
C GLY A 35 6.82 10.68 -0.73
N GLY A 36 6.53 11.79 -1.42
CA GLY A 36 6.99 12.02 -2.80
C GLY A 36 6.09 11.43 -3.88
N GLY A 37 5.04 10.69 -3.52
CA GLY A 37 4.06 10.16 -4.46
C GLY A 37 4.64 9.11 -5.41
N MET A 38 3.82 8.71 -6.39
CA MET A 38 4.10 7.66 -7.36
C MET A 38 3.78 8.18 -8.78
N PRO A 39 4.54 7.80 -9.81
CA PRO A 39 4.18 8.15 -11.18
C PRO A 39 2.87 7.46 -11.58
N GLY A 40 1.99 8.17 -12.30
CA GLY A 40 0.68 7.65 -12.69
C GLY A 40 0.73 6.36 -13.52
N SER A 41 1.83 6.12 -14.25
CA SER A 41 2.06 4.87 -14.99
C SER A 41 2.11 3.62 -14.10
N LEU A 42 2.40 3.79 -12.81
CA LEU A 42 2.53 2.70 -11.84
C LEU A 42 1.23 2.41 -11.10
N LEU A 43 0.24 3.32 -11.17
CA LEU A 43 -1.00 3.25 -10.42
C LEU A 43 -1.80 1.98 -10.75
N ASN A 44 -1.72 1.49 -11.99
CA ASN A 44 -2.37 0.24 -12.38
C ASN A 44 -1.66 -1.00 -11.81
N LYS A 45 -0.33 -0.94 -11.64
CA LYS A 45 0.49 -2.07 -11.20
C LYS A 45 0.48 -2.28 -9.68
N ILE A 46 0.13 -1.27 -8.88
CA ILE A 46 0.14 -1.40 -7.41
C ILE A 46 -0.85 -2.44 -6.89
N HIS A 47 -1.84 -2.81 -7.70
CA HIS A 47 -2.82 -3.82 -7.38
C HIS A 47 -2.38 -5.25 -7.76
N ASP A 48 -1.24 -5.40 -8.42
CA ASP A 48 -0.71 -6.71 -8.77
C ASP A 48 -0.01 -7.34 -7.56
N TYR A 49 -0.28 -8.62 -7.31
CA TYR A 49 0.49 -9.38 -6.32
C TYR A 49 1.97 -9.45 -6.74
N HIS A 50 2.86 -9.44 -5.73
CA HIS A 50 4.31 -9.40 -5.91
C HIS A 50 4.88 -8.11 -6.53
N PHE A 51 4.04 -7.11 -6.81
CA PHE A 51 4.52 -5.82 -7.24
C PHE A 51 5.19 -5.09 -6.07
N SER A 52 6.46 -4.72 -6.24
CA SER A 52 7.23 -3.96 -5.26
C SER A 52 8.14 -2.97 -5.96
N SER A 53 8.16 -1.72 -5.51
CA SER A 53 9.01 -0.66 -6.06
C SER A 53 10.51 -0.99 -6.00
N ASN A 54 10.90 -1.96 -5.17
CA ASN A 54 12.28 -2.41 -5.03
C ASN A 54 12.74 -3.28 -6.22
N ASN A 55 11.80 -3.93 -6.93
CA ASN A 55 12.12 -4.74 -8.11
C ASN A 55 12.36 -3.87 -9.34
N LEU A 56 11.95 -2.59 -9.31
CA LEU A 56 12.18 -1.64 -10.40
C LEU A 56 13.62 -1.09 -10.42
N SER A 57 14.31 -1.08 -9.27
CA SER A 57 15.74 -0.69 -9.21
C SER A 57 16.69 -1.79 -9.69
N ASN A 58 16.21 -3.03 -9.77
CA ASN A 58 16.97 -4.19 -10.22
C ASN A 58 16.35 -4.70 -11.53
N GLU A 59 16.68 -4.03 -12.63
CA GLU A 59 16.22 -4.24 -14.02
C GLU A 59 16.50 -5.64 -14.62
N SER A 60 16.51 -6.75 -13.85
CA SER A 60 16.93 -8.06 -14.38
C SER A 60 16.34 -9.32 -13.73
N SER A 61 15.35 -9.25 -12.84
CA SER A 61 14.90 -10.46 -12.09
C SER A 61 13.47 -10.90 -12.39
N LEU A 62 12.82 -10.36 -13.43
CA LEU A 62 11.37 -10.46 -13.61
C LEU A 62 10.83 -11.78 -14.20
N LEU A 63 11.61 -12.87 -14.22
CA LEU A 63 11.16 -14.13 -14.85
C LEU A 63 11.48 -15.45 -14.13
N SER A 64 11.95 -15.45 -12.87
CA SER A 64 12.18 -16.73 -12.18
C SER A 64 11.25 -16.97 -10.98
N TYR A 65 10.38 -17.97 -11.11
CA TYR A 65 9.57 -18.55 -10.04
C TYR A 65 10.43 -19.07 -8.86
N THR A 66 11.75 -19.23 -9.06
CA THR A 66 12.71 -19.66 -8.03
C THR A 66 13.22 -18.53 -7.13
N ASP A 67 13.08 -17.26 -7.52
CA ASP A 67 13.67 -16.11 -6.78
C ASP A 67 12.84 -15.72 -5.54
N PHE A 68 11.62 -16.24 -5.43
CA PHE A 68 10.76 -16.01 -4.26
C PHE A 68 11.34 -16.63 -3.00
N ASP A 69 11.81 -17.88 -3.08
CA ASP A 69 12.37 -18.61 -1.93
C ASP A 69 13.75 -18.04 -1.52
N ASP A 70 14.55 -17.64 -2.51
CA ASP A 70 15.90 -17.10 -2.28
C ASP A 70 15.87 -15.69 -1.65
N HIS A 71 14.94 -14.82 -2.07
CA HIS A 71 14.73 -13.52 -1.41
C HIS A 71 14.09 -13.63 -0.03
N LEU A 72 13.25 -14.65 0.22
CA LEU A 72 12.75 -14.97 1.56
C LEU A 72 13.89 -15.40 2.48
N TYR A 73 14.75 -16.30 2.00
CA TYR A 73 15.92 -16.78 2.73
C TYR A 73 16.93 -15.65 3.01
N ASP A 74 17.23 -14.78 2.04
CA ASP A 74 18.18 -13.68 2.21
C ASP A 74 17.67 -12.63 3.24
N GLN A 75 16.37 -12.31 3.26
CA GLN A 75 15.79 -11.44 4.29
C GLN A 75 15.77 -12.09 5.68
N LEU A 76 15.49 -13.40 5.77
CA LEU A 76 15.46 -14.12 7.04
C LEU A 76 16.85 -14.34 7.64
N THR A 77 17.87 -14.50 6.80
CA THR A 77 19.26 -14.75 7.22
C THR A 77 20.05 -13.47 7.50
N LYS A 78 19.81 -12.38 6.75
CA LYS A 78 20.42 -11.06 7.04
C LYS A 78 19.65 -10.27 8.09
N ARG A 79 19.70 -10.74 9.35
CA ARG A 79 19.21 -10.03 10.55
C ARG A 79 19.90 -8.68 10.85
N ASN A 80 20.87 -8.25 10.04
CA ASN A 80 21.67 -7.03 10.26
C ASN A 80 21.46 -5.92 9.21
N SER A 81 20.45 -6.01 8.35
CA SER A 81 20.27 -5.08 7.24
C SER A 81 19.01 -4.24 7.43
N GLN A 82 19.22 -2.94 7.69
CA GLN A 82 18.29 -1.81 7.51
C GLN A 82 16.80 -2.15 7.56
N HIS A 83 16.08 -1.62 8.54
CA HIS A 83 14.62 -1.63 8.72
C HIS A 83 13.82 -1.29 7.43
N ARG A 84 13.75 -2.21 6.48
CA ARG A 84 13.00 -2.09 5.23
C ARG A 84 11.57 -2.50 5.54
N MET A 85 10.69 -1.51 5.62
CA MET A 85 9.28 -1.72 5.95
C MET A 85 8.44 -2.18 4.74
N SER A 86 9.01 -2.15 3.53
CA SER A 86 8.35 -2.64 2.31
C SER A 86 8.49 -4.17 2.21
N GLY A 87 7.38 -4.90 2.30
CA GLY A 87 7.34 -6.37 2.13
C GLY A 87 7.35 -6.83 0.67
N TYR A 88 6.91 -8.08 0.44
CA TYR A 88 6.90 -8.77 -0.87
C TYR A 88 5.81 -8.32 -1.86
N GLY A 89 5.21 -7.14 -1.68
CA GLY A 89 4.18 -6.65 -2.62
C GLY A 89 2.78 -7.27 -2.45
N PHE A 90 2.45 -7.78 -1.26
CA PHE A 90 1.09 -8.30 -0.97
C PHE A 90 0.19 -7.27 -0.29
N GLY A 91 0.74 -6.25 0.37
CA GLY A 91 -0.03 -5.37 1.25
C GLY A 91 -1.20 -4.67 0.57
N VAL A 92 -0.95 -4.02 -0.58
CA VAL A 92 -1.98 -3.30 -1.34
C VAL A 92 -3.06 -4.23 -1.92
N PRO A 93 -2.73 -5.30 -2.68
CA PRO A 93 -3.75 -6.20 -3.20
C PRO A 93 -4.54 -6.92 -2.10
N THR A 94 -3.89 -7.34 -1.01
CA THR A 94 -4.59 -7.95 0.13
C THR A 94 -5.52 -6.95 0.83
N SER A 95 -5.07 -5.71 1.06
CA SER A 95 -5.92 -4.67 1.67
C SER A 95 -7.14 -4.36 0.80
N ARG A 96 -6.98 -4.35 -0.53
CA ARG A 96 -8.08 -4.18 -1.48
C ARG A 96 -9.08 -5.33 -1.38
N ALA A 97 -8.61 -6.57 -1.36
CA ALA A 97 -9.47 -7.75 -1.20
C ALA A 97 -10.29 -7.70 0.11
N TYR A 98 -9.68 -7.24 1.21
CA TYR A 98 -10.42 -7.00 2.46
C TYR A 98 -11.49 -5.92 2.33
N CYS A 99 -11.20 -4.81 1.65
CA CYS A 99 -12.18 -3.76 1.43
C CYS A 99 -13.35 -4.28 0.57
N GLU A 100 -13.07 -4.98 -0.52
CA GLU A 100 -14.09 -5.56 -1.42
C GLU A 100 -14.94 -6.63 -0.70
N TYR A 101 -14.32 -7.47 0.14
CA TYR A 101 -15.03 -8.43 0.99
C TYR A 101 -16.05 -7.75 1.93
N LEU A 102 -15.69 -6.58 2.45
CA LEU A 102 -16.57 -5.74 3.30
C LEU A 102 -17.42 -4.77 2.47
N ASN A 103 -17.72 -5.12 1.21
CA ASN A 103 -18.55 -4.35 0.29
C ASN A 103 -18.10 -2.88 0.15
N GLY A 104 -16.79 -2.68 0.17
CA GLY A 104 -16.11 -1.40 0.14
C GLY A 104 -15.15 -1.28 -1.05
N SER A 105 -14.21 -0.35 -0.97
CA SER A 105 -13.19 -0.14 -2.01
C SER A 105 -11.91 0.49 -1.46
N LEU A 106 -10.82 0.31 -2.20
CA LEU A 106 -9.52 0.92 -1.93
C LEU A 106 -9.06 1.68 -3.18
N ALA A 107 -8.86 2.99 -3.07
CA ALA A 107 -8.42 3.85 -4.17
C ALA A 107 -7.19 4.67 -3.77
N PHE A 108 -6.34 4.94 -4.76
CA PHE A 108 -5.10 5.70 -4.60
C PHE A 108 -5.15 6.94 -5.48
N GLU A 109 -4.89 8.09 -4.90
CA GLU A 109 -4.69 9.36 -5.59
C GLU A 109 -3.28 9.84 -5.28
N THR A 110 -2.44 10.00 -6.29
CA THR A 110 -1.03 10.31 -6.06
C THR A 110 -0.60 11.54 -6.83
N MET A 111 0.17 12.39 -6.17
CA MET A 111 0.80 13.57 -6.76
C MET A 111 2.30 13.33 -6.76
N TYR A 112 2.85 12.98 -7.92
CA TYR A 112 4.28 12.73 -8.07
C TYR A 112 5.11 13.95 -7.66
N GLY A 113 6.13 13.72 -6.84
CA GLY A 113 6.94 14.75 -6.20
C GLY A 113 6.36 15.32 -4.90
N ILE A 114 5.13 14.95 -4.50
CA ILE A 114 4.47 15.49 -3.30
C ILE A 114 4.12 14.38 -2.30
N GLY A 115 3.25 13.44 -2.68
CA GLY A 115 2.69 12.46 -1.76
C GLY A 115 1.54 11.66 -2.35
N THR A 116 0.96 10.79 -1.54
CA THR A 116 -0.17 9.93 -1.94
C THR A 116 -1.29 10.01 -0.90
N ASP A 117 -2.50 10.10 -1.40
CA ASP A 117 -3.76 10.01 -0.68
C ASP A 117 -4.38 8.63 -0.96
N VAL A 118 -4.67 7.87 0.09
CA VAL A 118 -5.32 6.56 0.01
C VAL A 118 -6.72 6.68 0.60
N TYR A 119 -7.72 6.29 -0.18
CA TYR A 119 -9.12 6.28 0.20
C TYR A 119 -9.56 4.85 0.46
N ILE A 120 -9.94 4.57 1.68
CA ILE A 120 -10.50 3.29 2.13
C ILE A 120 -11.99 3.53 2.38
N ARG A 121 -12.85 2.77 1.70
CA ARG A 121 -14.29 2.75 1.96
C ARG A 121 -14.66 1.37 2.45
N LEU A 122 -15.45 1.29 3.50
CA LEU A 122 -15.98 0.04 4.05
C LEU A 122 -17.49 0.18 4.19
N GLY A 123 -18.24 -0.79 3.67
CA GLY A 123 -19.68 -0.86 3.89
C GLY A 123 -19.95 -1.19 5.36
N LEU A 124 -20.84 -0.42 6.00
CA LEU A 124 -21.31 -0.74 7.34
C LEU A 124 -22.34 -1.87 7.24
N LEU A 125 -22.18 -2.89 8.08
CA LEU A 125 -23.14 -3.97 8.21
C LEU A 125 -24.37 -3.44 8.96
N THR A 126 -25.26 -2.76 8.24
CA THR A 126 -26.62 -2.47 8.70
C THR A 126 -27.45 -3.76 8.63
N SER A 127 -28.54 -3.84 9.41
CA SER A 127 -29.40 -5.03 9.47
C SER A 127 -29.99 -5.42 8.11
N GLU A 128 -30.04 -4.50 7.16
CA GLU A 128 -30.54 -4.67 5.79
C GLU A 128 -29.47 -5.20 4.82
N ASN A 129 -28.17 -4.95 5.07
CA ASN A 129 -27.05 -5.39 4.22
C ASN A 129 -26.53 -6.80 4.57
N ARG A 130 -27.35 -7.63 5.21
CA ARG A 130 -26.97 -8.96 5.71
C ARG A 130 -26.99 -10.06 4.63
N ILE A 131 -26.83 -9.71 3.36
CA ILE A 131 -26.75 -10.68 2.26
C ILE A 131 -25.30 -10.75 1.79
N VAL A 132 -24.52 -11.59 2.48
CA VAL A 132 -23.29 -12.13 1.91
C VAL A 132 -23.74 -13.08 0.79
N ARG A 133 -23.68 -12.63 -0.46
CA ARG A 133 -23.85 -13.53 -1.62
C ARG A 133 -22.58 -14.38 -1.72
N LEU A 134 -22.65 -15.58 -1.14
CA LEU A 134 -21.75 -16.70 -1.45
C LEU A 134 -22.14 -17.33 -2.79
#